data_AF-A0AAV4CVW6-F1
#
_entry.id   AF-A0AAV4CVW6-F1
#
_cell.length_a   1.000
_cell.length_b   1.000
_cell.length_c   1.000
_cell.angle_alpha   90.00
_cell.angle_beta   90.00
_cell.angle_gamma   90.00
#
_symmetry.space_group_name_H-M   'P 1'
#
loop_
_entity.id
_entity.type
_entity.pdbx_description
1 polymer ?
#
loop_
_entity_poly.entity_id
_entity_poly.type
_entity_poly.pdbx_seq_one_letter_code
_entity_poly.pdbx_strand_id
1 'polypeptide(L)'
;MRVDSMTSYQPSTSPAGDDRGKCIDPSVINLSKLSINPTLSNSQRTEIDALIRKLSDVFQWANSDLVSTHSIRHKISVTDDMPVAQPHRRISPAHLKEVQAHTEDLLR
;
A
#
# COMPACT_ATOMS: atom_id res chain seq x y z
N MET A 1 40.03 5.86 -2.75
CA MET A 1 38.89 4.93 -2.68
C MET A 1 37.94 5.46 -1.62
N ARG A 2 36.78 6.00 -2.01
CA ARG A 2 35.70 6.38 -1.07
C ARG A 2 34.80 5.15 -0.94
N VAL A 3 34.69 4.64 0.26
CA VAL A 3 33.72 3.59 0.63
C VAL A 3 32.47 4.32 1.10
N ASP A 4 31.44 4.30 0.26
CA ASP A 4 30.13 4.83 0.65
C ASP A 4 29.55 3.92 1.73
N SER A 5 29.30 4.49 2.91
CA SER A 5 28.68 3.81 4.04
C SER A 5 27.26 3.38 3.66
N MET A 6 26.96 2.08 3.76
CA MET A 6 25.60 1.55 3.74
C MET A 6 24.77 2.23 4.81
N THR A 7 23.93 3.18 4.40
CA THR A 7 22.92 3.79 5.26
C THR A 7 21.95 2.68 5.67
N SER A 8 21.98 2.32 6.96
CA SER A 8 21.02 1.37 7.53
C SER A 8 19.62 1.98 7.48
N TYR A 9 18.65 1.20 7.00
CA TYR A 9 17.24 1.56 7.09
C TYR A 9 16.85 1.68 8.57
N GLN A 10 16.51 2.89 9.00
CA GLN A 10 15.91 3.15 10.30
C GLN A 10 14.40 3.28 10.08
N PRO A 11 13.56 2.40 10.68
CA PRO A 11 12.12 2.57 10.62
C PRO A 11 11.74 3.88 11.31
N SER A 12 10.95 4.71 10.64
CA SER A 12 10.51 6.01 11.17
C SER A 12 9.56 5.80 12.35
N THR A 13 10.06 5.93 13.58
CA THR A 13 9.22 6.06 14.76
C THR A 13 8.84 7.52 14.92
N SER A 14 7.76 7.94 14.25
CA SER A 14 7.16 9.25 14.49
C SER A 14 6.58 9.30 15.92
N PRO A 15 6.94 10.30 16.73
CA PRO A 15 6.28 10.55 18.00
C PRO A 15 5.03 11.40 17.74
N ALA A 16 3.94 11.05 18.42
CA ALA A 16 2.64 11.73 18.45
C ALA A 16 1.62 11.34 17.35
N GLY A 17 0.53 10.71 17.82
CA GLY A 17 -0.65 10.36 17.05
C GLY A 17 -0.70 8.87 16.74
N ASP A 18 -1.36 8.10 17.60
CA ASP A 18 -1.69 6.69 17.38
C ASP A 18 -2.71 6.59 16.25
N ASP A 19 -2.24 6.72 15.00
CA ASP A 19 -3.02 6.58 13.78
C ASP A 19 -2.40 5.48 12.93
N ARG A 20 -2.19 4.32 13.57
CA ARG A 20 -1.90 3.08 12.86
C ARG A 20 -3.12 2.76 12.02
N GLY A 21 -3.13 3.25 10.77
CA GLY A 21 -3.86 2.61 9.69
C GLY A 21 -3.70 1.10 9.87
N LYS A 22 -4.83 0.41 10.00
CA LYS A 22 -4.99 -0.92 10.60
C LYS A 22 -3.79 -1.81 10.23
N CYS A 23 -2.80 -1.87 11.12
CA CYS A 23 -1.62 -2.68 10.87
C CYS A 23 -2.09 -4.13 10.83
N ILE A 24 -1.90 -4.79 9.69
CA ILE A 24 -2.25 -6.20 9.56
C ILE A 24 -1.48 -6.95 10.64
N ASP A 25 -2.21 -7.69 11.47
CA ASP A 25 -1.58 -8.52 12.49
C ASP A 25 -0.64 -9.50 11.76
N PRO A 26 0.67 -9.51 12.09
CA PRO A 26 1.64 -10.36 11.42
C PRO A 26 1.32 -11.85 11.52
N SER A 27 0.41 -12.26 12.41
CA SER A 27 -0.12 -13.62 12.49
C SER A 27 -1.06 -14.02 11.34
N VAL A 28 -1.60 -13.05 10.58
CA VAL A 28 -2.55 -13.28 9.47
C VAL A 28 -1.84 -13.47 8.12
N ILE A 29 -0.54 -13.17 8.04
CA ILE A 29 0.23 -13.23 6.78
C ILE A 29 0.39 -14.68 6.31
N ASN A 30 -0.25 -15.00 5.19
CA ASN A 30 -0.15 -16.32 4.57
C ASN A 30 1.03 -16.37 3.59
N LEU A 31 2.21 -16.66 4.14
CA LEU A 31 3.48 -16.75 3.40
C LEU A 31 3.51 -17.87 2.34
N SER A 32 2.64 -18.87 2.45
CA SER A 32 2.60 -20.02 1.52
C SER A 32 2.18 -19.64 0.10
N LYS A 33 1.58 -18.46 -0.09
CA LYS A 33 1.23 -17.91 -1.40
C LYS A 33 2.44 -17.29 -2.13
N LEU A 34 3.51 -16.96 -1.40
CA LEU A 34 4.72 -16.42 -2.01
C LEU A 34 5.55 -17.56 -2.60
N SER A 35 5.81 -17.50 -3.90
CA SER A 35 6.72 -18.44 -4.57
C SER A 35 8.17 -18.11 -4.19
N ILE A 36 8.61 -18.59 -3.04
CA ILE A 36 10.00 -18.47 -2.59
C ILE A 36 10.83 -19.53 -3.33
N ASN A 37 12.04 -19.16 -3.79
CA ASN A 37 12.88 -20.05 -4.59
C ASN A 37 13.05 -21.43 -3.91
N PRO A 38 12.75 -22.54 -4.61
CA PRO A 38 12.76 -23.88 -4.01
C PRO A 38 14.15 -24.33 -3.56
N THR A 39 15.25 -23.78 -4.10
CA THR A 39 16.62 -24.21 -3.80
C THR A 39 17.17 -23.67 -2.47
N LEU A 40 16.43 -22.83 -1.76
CA LEU A 40 16.86 -22.28 -0.48
C LEU A 40 16.84 -23.31 0.64
N SER A 41 17.82 -23.23 1.53
CA SER A 41 17.89 -24.08 2.72
C SER A 41 16.76 -23.75 3.70
N ASN A 42 16.44 -24.69 4.59
CA ASN A 42 15.43 -24.47 5.64
C ASN A 42 15.76 -23.26 6.54
N SER A 43 17.04 -23.02 6.83
CA SER A 43 17.48 -21.87 7.63
C SER A 43 17.25 -20.54 6.92
N GLN A 44 17.53 -20.48 5.61
CA GLN A 44 17.29 -19.28 4.79
C GLN A 44 15.80 -18.97 4.69
N ARG A 45 14.95 -20.00 4.57
CA ARG A 45 13.50 -19.83 4.55
C ARG A 45 12.98 -19.24 5.86
N THR A 46 13.47 -19.74 7.00
CA THR A 46 13.07 -19.19 8.30
C THR A 46 13.51 -17.74 8.49
N GLU A 47 14.66 -17.36 7.95
CA GLU A 47 15.16 -15.98 8.02
C GLU A 47 14.33 -15.02 7.15
N ILE A 48 13.96 -15.46 5.94
CA ILE A 48 13.06 -14.71 5.05
C ILE A 48 11.68 -14.55 5.70
N ASP A 49 11.12 -15.62 6.27
CA ASP A 49 9.83 -15.56 6.96
C ASP A 49 9.86 -14.55 8.12
N ALA A 50 10.94 -14.55 8.91
CA ALA A 50 11.13 -13.59 9.99
C ALA A 50 11.26 -12.15 9.47
N LEU A 51 11.98 -11.95 8.37
CA LEU A 51 12.18 -10.62 7.76
C LEU A 51 10.86 -10.06 7.21
N ILE A 52 10.09 -10.88 6.50
CA ILE A 52 8.81 -10.50 5.92
C ILE A 52 7.81 -10.14 7.02
N ARG A 53 7.77 -10.92 8.10
CA ARG A 53 6.92 -10.60 9.27
C ARG A 53 7.36 -9.32 9.97
N LYS A 54 8.65 -9.00 9.97
CA LYS A 54 9.18 -7.75 10.55
C LYS A 54 8.81 -6.52 9.71
N LEU A 55 8.75 -6.68 8.39
CA LEU A 55 8.42 -5.62 7.43
C LEU A 55 6.96 -5.72 6.96
N SER A 56 6.09 -6.35 7.76
CA SER A 56 4.71 -6.62 7.39
C SER A 56 3.91 -5.36 7.07
N ASP A 57 4.30 -4.24 7.67
CA ASP A 57 3.74 -2.90 7.50
C ASP A 57 4.11 -2.23 6.17
N VAL A 58 5.21 -2.63 5.55
CA VAL A 58 5.69 -2.05 4.28
C VAL A 58 4.95 -2.64 3.08
N PHE A 59 4.48 -3.88 3.19
CA PHE A 59 3.87 -4.60 2.08
C PHE A 59 2.35 -4.49 2.07
N GLN A 60 1.79 -4.40 0.86
CA GLN A 60 0.36 -4.53 0.62
C GLN A 60 0.03 -6.02 0.48
N TRP A 61 -0.72 -6.59 1.42
CA TRP A 61 -1.01 -8.03 1.44
C TRP A 61 -2.36 -8.36 0.79
N ALA A 62 -3.30 -7.43 0.88
CA ALA A 62 -4.59 -7.47 0.20
C ALA A 62 -4.77 -6.24 -0.70
N ASN A 63 -5.52 -6.40 -1.79
CA ASN A 63 -5.84 -5.27 -2.69
C ASN A 63 -6.63 -4.15 -1.97
N SER A 64 -7.25 -4.46 -0.84
CA SER A 64 -7.98 -3.51 0.02
C SER A 64 -7.10 -2.74 1.00
N ASP A 65 -5.81 -3.08 1.13
CA ASP A 65 -4.92 -2.38 2.04
C ASP A 65 -4.53 -1.03 1.41
N LEU A 66 -5.30 0.01 1.71
CA LEU A 66 -5.00 1.36 1.26
C LEU A 66 -3.96 2.00 2.17
N VAL A 67 -2.90 2.54 1.56
CA VAL A 67 -1.86 3.29 2.26
C VAL A 67 -2.20 4.77 2.22
N SER A 68 -2.21 5.42 3.38
CA SER A 68 -2.33 6.88 3.50
C SER A 68 -1.04 7.44 4.12
N THR A 69 -0.76 8.71 3.84
CA THR A 69 0.37 9.42 4.45
C THR A 69 -0.08 10.79 4.91
N HIS A 70 0.08 11.09 6.19
CA HIS A 70 -0.29 12.38 6.78
C HIS A 70 0.80 13.45 6.67
N SER A 71 2.02 13.05 6.28
CA SER A 71 3.18 13.95 6.18
C SER A 71 3.02 14.97 5.06
N ILE A 72 2.32 14.62 3.98
CA ILE A 72 2.18 15.47 2.80
C ILE A 72 0.71 15.77 2.58
N ARG A 73 0.36 17.05 2.54
CA ARG A 73 -0.97 17.51 2.10
C ARG A 73 -0.82 18.23 0.77
N HIS A 74 -1.37 17.63 -0.28
CA HIS A 74 -1.36 18.22 -1.61
C HIS A 74 -2.39 19.35 -1.72
N LYS A 75 -2.00 20.45 -2.37
CA LYS A 75 -2.90 21.53 -2.79
C LYS A 75 -2.76 21.71 -4.29
N ILE A 76 -3.87 21.68 -5.00
CA ILE A 76 -3.91 22.05 -6.43
C ILE A 76 -4.11 23.57 -6.49
N SER A 77 -3.17 24.27 -7.11
CA SER A 77 -3.28 25.73 -7.32
C SER A 77 -4.03 25.96 -8.63
N VAL A 78 -5.12 26.72 -8.58
CA VAL A 78 -5.97 27.00 -9.75
C VAL A 78 -5.76 28.46 -10.18
N THR A 79 -5.88 28.72 -11.48
CA THR A 79 -5.81 30.09 -12.03
C THR A 79 -7.12 30.86 -11.84
N ASP A 80 -8.25 30.16 -11.90
CA ASP A 80 -9.60 30.68 -11.70
C ASP A 80 -10.35 29.76 -10.73
N ASP A 81 -10.85 30.31 -9.63
CA ASP A 81 -11.54 29.56 -8.58
C ASP A 81 -13.03 29.31 -8.90
N MET A 82 -13.51 29.71 -10.09
CA MET A 82 -14.88 29.46 -10.51
C MET A 82 -15.09 27.97 -10.87
N PRO A 83 -15.97 27.23 -10.16
CA PRO A 83 -16.22 25.82 -10.45
C PRO A 83 -16.99 25.65 -11.76
N VAL A 84 -16.62 24.62 -12.52
CA VAL A 84 -17.27 24.28 -13.80
C VAL A 84 -18.05 22.98 -13.66
N ALA A 85 -19.38 23.05 -13.82
CA ALA A 85 -20.24 21.87 -13.84
C ALA A 85 -20.34 21.31 -15.27
N GLN A 86 -20.01 20.02 -15.43
CA GLN A 86 -20.16 19.31 -16.71
C GLN A 86 -21.21 18.21 -16.60
N PRO A 87 -22.13 18.07 -17.58
CA PRO A 87 -23.13 17.00 -17.56
C PRO A 87 -22.46 15.64 -17.73
N HIS A 88 -22.96 14.63 -17.00
CA HIS A 88 -22.45 13.27 -17.08
C HIS A 88 -22.65 12.68 -18.49
N ARG A 89 -21.61 12.06 -19.04
CA ARG A 89 -21.67 11.37 -20.34
C ARG A 89 -22.23 9.97 -20.15
N ARG A 90 -23.08 9.54 -21.10
CA ARG A 90 -23.69 8.20 -21.05
C ARG A 90 -22.60 7.12 -21.17
N ILE A 91 -22.62 6.19 -20.23
CA ILE A 91 -21.81 4.96 -20.28
C ILE A 91 -22.56 3.92 -21.12
N SER A 92 -21.83 3.14 -21.94
CA SER A 92 -22.44 2.07 -22.72
C SER A 92 -23.00 0.99 -21.79
N PRO A 93 -24.13 0.33 -22.13
CA PRO A 93 -24.71 -0.72 -21.29
C PRO A 93 -23.74 -1.88 -21.00
N ALA A 94 -22.82 -2.17 -21.93
CA ALA A 94 -21.81 -3.20 -21.77
C ALA A 94 -20.81 -2.90 -20.63
N HIS A 95 -20.46 -1.64 -20.43
CA HIS A 95 -19.44 -1.23 -19.45
C HIS A 95 -20.04 -0.80 -18.11
N LEU A 96 -21.35 -0.57 -18.06
CA LEU A 96 -22.03 -0.05 -16.86
C LEU A 96 -21.82 -0.96 -15.64
N LYS A 97 -21.89 -2.29 -15.83
CA LYS A 97 -21.68 -3.25 -14.74
C LYS A 97 -20.26 -3.20 -14.18
N GLU A 98 -19.26 -3.09 -15.06
CA GLU A 98 -17.85 -3.03 -14.66
C GLU A 98 -17.53 -1.74 -13.90
N VAL A 99 -18.02 -0.61 -14.40
CA VAL A 99 -17.86 0.70 -13.74
C VAL A 99 -18.50 0.69 -12.35
N GLN A 100 -19.70 0.10 -12.21
CA GLN A 100 -20.37 -0.02 -10.92
C GLN A 100 -19.55 -0.88 -9.94
N ALA A 101 -19.11 -2.06 -10.36
CA ALA A 101 -18.31 -2.94 -9.52
C ALA A 101 -17.02 -2.25 -9.04
N HIS A 102 -16.30 -1.57 -9.93
CA HIS A 102 -15.07 -0.86 -9.55
C HIS A 102 -15.34 0.34 -8.63
N THR A 103 -16.45 1.06 -8.86
CA THR A 103 -16.83 2.18 -7.99
C THR A 103 -17.20 1.69 -6.59
N GLU A 104 -17.91 0.56 -6.48
CA GLU A 104 -18.20 -0.07 -5.18
C GLU A 104 -16.93 -0.50 -4.46
N ASP A 105 -15.94 -1.03 -5.17
CA ASP A 105 -14.65 -1.41 -4.59
C ASP A 105 -13.85 -0.21 -4.06
N LEU A 106 -13.92 0.95 -4.73
CA LEU A 106 -13.26 2.19 -4.26
C LEU A 106 -13.95 2.82 -3.05
N LEU A 107 -15.22 2.53 -2.82
CA LEU A 107 -16.02 3.08 -1.72
C LEU A 107 -16.04 2.17 -0.47
N ARG A 108 -15.47 0.97 -0.55
CA ARG A 108 -15.31 0.04 0.57
C ARG A 108 -14.08 0.37 1.40
#